data_AF-A0A7Z9S2M6-F1
#
_entry.id   AF-A0A7Z9S2M6-F1
#
_cell.length_a   1.000
_cell.length_b   1.000
_cell.length_c   1.000
_cell.angle_alpha   90.00
_cell.angle_beta   90.00
_cell.angle_gamma   90.00
#
_symmetry.space_group_name_H-M   'P 1'
#
loop_
_entity.id
_entity.type
_entity.pdbx_description
1 polymer ?
#
loop_
_entity_poly.entity_id
_entity_poly.type
_entity_poly.pdbx_seq_one_letter_code
_entity_poly.pdbx_strand_id
1 'polypeptide(L)'
;MSKNPKKPAKKKSPAKPPKSSDDWLGQATVLSEAMPYMQQYAGETFVIKYGGHAMGDPKLADLFARDIVLLRQIGINPIVVHGGGPQIADMLKRLKIKSEFIDGLRVTDEATV
;
A
#
# COMPACT_ATOMS: atom_id res chain seq x y z
N MET A 1 12.60 19.92 -30.88
CA MET A 1 13.12 18.72 -30.19
C MET A 1 13.82 19.15 -28.91
N SER A 2 13.30 18.82 -27.74
CA SER A 2 14.12 18.66 -26.52
C SER A 2 13.31 17.86 -25.50
N LYS A 3 13.46 16.54 -25.54
CA LYS A 3 12.93 15.66 -24.49
C LYS A 3 13.88 15.78 -23.30
N ASN A 4 13.44 16.41 -22.23
CA ASN A 4 14.18 16.37 -20.96
C ASN A 4 14.22 14.91 -20.47
N PRO A 5 15.40 14.35 -20.15
CA PRO A 5 15.49 12.97 -19.70
C PRO A 5 14.92 12.86 -18.28
N LYS A 6 13.95 11.96 -18.08
CA LYS A 6 13.46 11.59 -16.75
C LYS A 6 14.66 11.08 -15.93
N LYS A 7 15.00 11.78 -14.84
CA LYS A 7 15.98 11.31 -13.86
C LYS A 7 15.59 9.90 -13.39
N PRO A 8 16.55 8.97 -13.25
CA PRO A 8 16.25 7.63 -12.78
C PRO A 8 15.69 7.70 -11.36
N ALA A 9 14.64 6.91 -11.09
CA ALA A 9 14.09 6.75 -9.75
C ALA A 9 15.21 6.29 -8.81
N LYS A 10 15.45 7.05 -7.73
CA LYS A 10 16.42 6.69 -6.70
C LYS A 10 16.00 5.33 -6.12
N LYS A 11 16.83 4.30 -6.31
CA LYS A 11 16.68 3.01 -5.61
C LYS A 11 16.59 3.30 -4.11
N LYS A 12 15.48 2.96 -3.46
CA LYS A 12 15.36 3.05 -2.00
C LYS A 12 16.33 2.03 -1.40
N SER A 13 17.34 2.54 -0.69
CA SER A 13 18.30 1.72 0.06
C SER A 13 17.57 0.87 1.11
N PRO A 14 18.06 -0.33 1.44
CA PRO A 14 17.54 -1.10 2.56
C PRO A 14 17.63 -0.27 3.86
N ALA A 15 16.77 -0.60 4.84
CA ALA A 15 16.76 0.06 6.13
C ALA A 15 18.18 0.16 6.70
N LYS A 16 18.57 1.36 7.12
CA LYS A 16 19.91 1.65 7.62
C LYS A 16 20.14 0.76 8.86
N PRO A 17 21.25 0.01 8.95
CA PRO A 17 21.48 -0.86 10.09
C PRO A 17 21.51 -0.04 11.39
N PRO A 18 21.01 -0.61 12.51
CA PRO A 18 21.00 0.05 13.81
C PRO A 18 22.42 0.48 14.21
N LYS A 19 22.50 1.64 14.88
CA LYS A 19 23.73 2.44 15.00
C LYS A 19 24.60 2.07 16.20
N SER A 20 24.09 1.27 17.14
CA SER A 20 24.79 0.87 18.37
C SER A 20 24.33 -0.52 18.86
N SER A 21 25.13 -1.17 19.72
CA SER A 21 24.80 -2.46 20.35
C SER A 21 23.47 -2.45 21.09
N ASP A 22 23.10 -1.33 21.72
CA ASP A 22 21.83 -1.17 22.43
C ASP A 22 20.63 -1.16 21.47
N ASP A 23 20.81 -0.62 20.26
CA ASP A 23 19.79 -0.56 19.20
C ASP A 23 19.51 -1.98 18.63
N TRP A 24 20.55 -2.83 18.55
CA TRP A 24 20.39 -4.25 18.20
C TRP A 24 19.62 -5.04 19.26
N LEU A 25 19.93 -4.84 20.54
CA LEU A 25 19.23 -5.50 21.65
C LEU A 25 17.75 -5.09 21.69
N GLY A 26 17.48 -3.79 21.52
CA GLY A 26 16.11 -3.29 21.44
C GLY A 26 15.31 -3.91 20.29
N GLN A 27 15.89 -3.99 19.09
CA GLN A 27 15.23 -4.62 17.94
C GLN A 27 15.00 -6.12 18.15
N ALA A 28 15.96 -6.84 18.74
CA ALA A 28 15.83 -8.26 19.04
C ALA A 28 14.72 -8.53 20.06
N THR A 29 14.60 -7.70 21.09
CA THR A 29 13.51 -7.77 22.08
C THR A 29 12.16 -7.57 21.41
N VAL A 30 11.98 -6.53 20.60
CA VAL A 30 10.72 -6.25 19.89
C VAL A 30 10.32 -7.42 18.99
N LEU A 31 11.26 -7.99 18.25
CA LEU A 31 10.98 -9.14 17.37
C LEU A 31 10.64 -10.40 18.17
N SER A 32 11.29 -10.62 19.31
CA SER A 32 11.01 -11.76 20.19
C SER A 32 9.62 -11.66 20.81
N GLU A 33 9.22 -10.46 21.24
CA GLU A 33 7.88 -10.19 21.78
C GLU A 33 6.79 -10.28 20.71
N ALA A 34 7.10 -9.95 19.45
CA ALA A 34 6.18 -10.06 18.33
C ALA A 34 6.02 -11.50 17.81
N MET A 35 6.99 -12.39 18.06
CA MET A 35 7.06 -13.75 17.50
C MET A 35 5.80 -14.60 17.77
N PRO A 36 5.22 -14.61 18.99
CA PRO A 36 4.00 -15.40 19.26
C PRO A 36 2.84 -15.00 18.35
N TYR A 37 2.68 -13.70 18.07
CA TYR A 37 1.64 -13.19 17.17
C TYR A 37 1.88 -13.61 15.72
N MET A 38 3.14 -13.61 15.27
CA MET A 38 3.49 -14.08 13.92
C MET A 38 3.17 -15.56 13.75
N GLN A 39 3.51 -16.38 14.75
CA GLN A 39 3.27 -17.82 14.73
C GLN A 39 1.78 -18.16 14.80
N GLN A 40 1.00 -17.42 15.61
CA GLN A 40 -0.43 -17.64 15.77
C GLN A 40 -1.20 -17.60 14.44
N TYR A 41 -0.79 -16.73 13.52
CA TYR A 41 -1.47 -16.52 12.24
C TYR A 41 -0.73 -17.12 11.05
N ALA A 42 0.35 -17.88 11.27
CA ALA A 42 1.06 -18.55 10.19
C ALA A 42 0.13 -19.54 9.47
N GLY A 43 0.05 -19.45 8.14
CA GLY A 43 -0.86 -20.24 7.32
C GLY A 43 -2.27 -19.64 7.16
N GLU A 44 -2.65 -18.65 7.98
CA GLU A 44 -3.97 -18.03 7.92
C GLU A 44 -4.12 -17.08 6.72
N THR A 45 -5.36 -16.85 6.29
CA THR A 45 -5.68 -15.95 5.17
C THR A 45 -6.22 -14.62 5.67
N PHE A 46 -5.57 -13.52 5.26
CA PHE A 46 -5.95 -12.17 5.66
C PHE A 46 -6.47 -11.41 4.44
N VAL A 47 -7.75 -11.03 4.43
CA VAL A 47 -8.33 -10.17 3.38
C VAL A 47 -8.22 -8.71 3.81
N ILE A 48 -7.45 -7.93 3.05
CA ILE A 48 -7.05 -6.56 3.41
C ILE A 48 -7.60 -5.60 2.38
N LYS A 49 -8.55 -4.75 2.79
CA LYS A 49 -9.09 -3.69 1.93
C LYS A 49 -8.11 -2.52 1.88
N TYR A 50 -7.43 -2.35 0.74
CA TYR A 50 -6.60 -1.18 0.46
C TYR A 50 -7.45 -0.11 -0.27
N GLY A 51 -7.56 1.10 0.26
CA GLY A 51 -8.45 2.09 -0.35
C GLY A 51 -8.43 3.47 0.32
N GLY A 52 -9.23 4.37 -0.22
CA GLY A 52 -9.40 5.72 0.29
C GLY A 52 -8.19 6.62 0.07
N HIS A 53 -7.99 7.58 0.99
CA HIS A 53 -6.91 8.56 0.94
C HIS A 53 -5.51 7.94 0.94
N ALA A 54 -5.36 6.70 1.42
CA ALA A 54 -4.09 5.97 1.41
C ALA A 54 -3.58 5.59 -0.01
N MET A 55 -4.45 5.64 -1.03
CA MET A 55 -4.07 5.39 -2.43
C MET A 55 -3.53 6.65 -3.15
N GLY A 56 -3.64 7.84 -2.53
CA GLY A 56 -3.23 9.10 -3.15
C GLY A 56 -1.76 9.46 -2.95
N ASP A 57 -1.10 8.91 -1.92
CA ASP A 57 0.33 9.14 -1.65
C ASP A 57 1.16 7.92 -2.07
N PRO A 58 2.04 8.06 -3.09
CA PRO A 58 2.95 6.99 -3.50
C PRO A 58 3.83 6.43 -2.38
N LYS A 59 4.19 7.24 -1.37
CA LYS A 59 4.97 6.76 -0.22
C LYS A 59 4.18 5.81 0.66
N LEU A 60 2.89 6.08 0.87
CA LEU A 60 2.01 5.20 1.64
C LEU A 60 1.73 3.90 0.88
N ALA A 61 1.59 3.98 -0.45
CA ALA A 61 1.49 2.78 -1.30
C ALA A 61 2.72 1.88 -1.17
N ASP A 62 3.92 2.45 -1.18
CA ASP A 62 5.17 1.69 -1.00
C ASP A 62 5.27 1.05 0.39
N LEU A 63 4.85 1.76 1.45
CA LEU A 63 4.84 1.22 2.81
C LEU A 63 3.83 0.08 2.94
N PHE A 64 2.61 0.27 2.43
CA PHE A 64 1.59 -0.77 2.40
C PHE A 64 2.08 -2.02 1.67
N ALA A 65 2.69 -1.86 0.48
CA ALA A 65 3.25 -2.97 -0.27
C ALA A 65 4.33 -3.72 0.51
N ARG A 66 5.21 -2.98 1.21
CA ARG A 66 6.24 -3.58 2.08
C ARG A 66 5.61 -4.42 3.19
N ASP A 67 4.56 -3.91 3.82
CA ASP A 67 3.90 -4.60 4.93
C ASP A 67 3.16 -5.86 4.45
N ILE A 68 2.53 -5.84 3.26
CA ILE A 68 1.96 -7.04 2.62
C ILE A 68 3.03 -8.10 2.36
N VAL A 69 4.20 -7.69 1.87
CA VAL A 69 5.34 -8.61 1.66
C VAL A 69 5.82 -9.18 3.00
N LEU A 70 5.89 -8.37 4.06
CA LEU A 70 6.26 -8.84 5.40
C LEU A 70 5.27 -9.89 5.92
N LEU A 71 3.96 -9.65 5.80
CA LEU A 71 2.92 -10.62 6.18
C LEU A 71 3.13 -11.96 5.45
N ARG A 72 3.43 -11.90 4.14
CA ARG A 72 3.74 -13.11 3.37
C ARG A 72 5.00 -13.83 3.86
N GLN A 73 6.04 -13.08 4.23
CA GLN A 73 7.30 -13.64 4.73
C GLN A 73 7.16 -14.34 6.08
N ILE A 74 6.28 -13.85 6.96
CA ILE A 74 6.01 -14.47 8.27
C ILE A 74 4.98 -15.62 8.20
N GLY A 75 4.57 -16.02 6.99
CA GLY A 75 3.73 -17.20 6.76
C GLY A 75 2.23 -16.91 6.58
N ILE A 76 1.79 -15.65 6.65
CA ILE A 76 0.39 -15.29 6.38
C ILE A 76 0.12 -15.32 4.87
N ASN A 77 -1.12 -15.61 4.47
CA ASN A 77 -1.61 -15.53 3.09
C ASN A 77 -2.43 -14.23 2.89
N PRO A 78 -1.80 -13.08 2.58
CA PRO A 78 -2.54 -11.83 2.39
C PRO A 78 -3.24 -11.79 1.02
N ILE A 79 -4.50 -11.38 1.02
CA ILE A 79 -5.32 -11.08 -0.17
C ILE A 79 -5.66 -9.59 -0.14
N VAL A 80 -5.20 -8.83 -1.13
CA VAL A 80 -5.46 -7.38 -1.20
C VAL A 80 -6.67 -7.10 -2.08
N VAL A 81 -7.64 -6.36 -1.53
CA VAL A 81 -8.80 -5.85 -2.27
C VAL A 81 -8.66 -4.33 -2.41
N HIS A 82 -8.47 -3.81 -3.62
CA HIS A 82 -8.26 -2.38 -3.82
C HIS A 82 -9.51 -1.63 -4.32
N GLY A 83 -9.53 -0.31 -4.11
CA GLY A 83 -10.51 0.59 -4.75
C GLY A 83 -9.89 1.30 -5.95
N GLY A 84 -10.47 2.43 -6.35
CA GLY A 84 -9.89 3.27 -7.42
C GLY A 84 -10.57 4.63 -7.57
N GLY A 85 -11.26 5.09 -6.52
CA GLY A 85 -12.12 6.29 -6.58
C GLY A 85 -11.43 7.52 -7.17
N PRO A 86 -10.24 7.91 -6.68
CA PRO A 86 -9.48 9.05 -7.23
C PRO A 86 -9.11 8.88 -8.70
N GLN A 87 -8.61 7.70 -9.09
CA GLN A 87 -8.17 7.43 -10.46
C GLN A 87 -9.36 7.45 -11.45
N ILE A 88 -10.52 6.93 -11.03
CA ILE A 88 -11.76 7.02 -11.81
C ILE A 88 -12.19 8.49 -11.95
N ALA A 89 -12.17 9.27 -10.86
CA ALA A 89 -12.55 10.68 -10.89
C ALA A 89 -11.65 11.50 -11.83
N ASP A 90 -10.34 11.25 -11.82
CA ASP A 90 -9.38 11.89 -12.72
C ASP A 90 -9.66 11.55 -14.19
N MET A 91 -10.02 10.30 -14.48
CA MET A 91 -10.36 9.87 -15.83
C MET A 91 -11.67 10.50 -16.33
N LEU A 92 -12.74 10.46 -15.53
CA LEU A 92 -14.03 11.06 -15.89
C LEU A 92 -13.90 12.58 -16.12
N LYS A 93 -13.10 13.26 -15.28
CA LYS A 93 -12.79 14.68 -15.48
C LYS A 93 -12.11 14.95 -16.83
N ARG A 94 -11.17 14.10 -17.24
CA ARG A 94 -10.50 14.22 -18.56
C ARG A 94 -11.47 14.00 -19.72
N LEU A 95 -12.45 13.11 -19.55
CA LEU A 95 -13.50 12.83 -20.52
C LEU A 95 -14.65 13.84 -20.47
N LYS A 96 -14.63 14.80 -19.54
CA LYS A 96 -15.72 15.76 -19.28
C LYS A 96 -17.04 15.07 -18.93
N ILE A 97 -16.98 13.89 -18.33
CA ILE A 97 -18.13 13.16 -17.83
C ILE A 97 -18.35 13.58 -16.38
N LYS A 98 -19.57 13.98 -16.05
CA LYS A 98 -19.92 14.40 -14.69
C LYS A 98 -20.04 13.15 -13.81
N SER A 99 -19.28 13.13 -12.73
CA SER A 99 -19.40 12.10 -11.70
C SER A 99 -20.46 12.50 -10.69
N GLU A 100 -21.36 11.57 -10.35
CA GLU A 100 -22.37 11.75 -9.31
C GLU A 100 -22.27 10.65 -8.26
N PHE A 101 -22.71 10.97 -7.03
CA PHE A 101 -22.73 10.04 -5.91
C PHE A 101 -24.07 10.15 -5.18
N ILE A 102 -24.62 9.01 -4.78
CA ILE A 102 -25.81 8.89 -3.93
C ILE A 102 -25.44 7.95 -2.78
N ASP A 103 -25.62 8.41 -1.54
CA ASP A 103 -25.32 7.63 -0.33
C ASP A 103 -23.90 7.03 -0.28
N GLY A 104 -22.92 7.77 -0.81
CA GLY A 104 -21.52 7.36 -0.85
C GLY A 104 -21.16 6.35 -1.96
N LEU A 105 -22.13 5.95 -2.78
CA LEU A 105 -21.92 5.10 -3.95
C LEU A 105 -21.90 5.96 -5.22
N ARG A 106 -20.98 5.64 -6.14
CA ARG A 106 -20.89 6.33 -7.44
C ARG A 106 -22.05 5.86 -8.32
N VAL A 107 -22.81 6.81 -8.87
CA VAL A 107 -23.76 6.53 -9.95
C VAL A 107 -22.94 6.16 -11.19
N THR A 108 -23.18 4.98 -11.74
CA THR A 108 -22.43 4.43 -12.87
C THR A 108 -23.40 4.16 -14.02
N ASP A 109 -23.63 5.19 -14.85
CA ASP A 109 -24.46 5.13 -16.06
C ASP A 109 -23.64 4.62 -17.27
N GLU A 110 -24.28 4.50 -18.44
CA GLU A 110 -23.61 4.03 -19.67
C GLU A 110 -22.39 4.86 -20.07
N ALA A 111 -22.38 6.17 -19.76
CA ALA A 111 -21.24 7.02 -20.05
C ALA A 111 -20.09 6.81 -19.04
N THR A 112 -20.39 6.34 -17.82
CA THR A 112 -19.44 6.18 -16.73
C THR A 112 -18.74 4.81 -16.72
N VAL A 113 -19.31 3.79 -17.38
CA VAL A 113 -18.69 2.46 -17.60
C VAL A 113 -17.61 2.53 -18.68
#